data_AF-A0A4R2C850-F1
#
_entry.id   AF-A0A4R2C850-F1
#
_cell.length_a   1.000
_cell.length_b   1.000
_cell.length_c   1.000
_cell.angle_alpha   90.00
_cell.angle_beta   90.00
_cell.angle_gamma   90.00
#
_symmetry.space_group_name_H-M   'P 1'
#
loop_
_entity.id
_entity.type
_entity.pdbx_description
1 polymer ?
#
loop_
_entity_poly.entity_id
_entity_poly.type
_entity_poly.pdbx_seq_one_letter_code
_entity_poly.pdbx_strand_id
1 'polypeptide(L)'
;MSQRIPNGTLLTTYDHLIELVSHAVAPVVIDRDGTPWIVFQTEDGDDYAVTVPCPDDDIPGRTDFDGLCARGPLRVVFNGDTSPETWPGANKDEEVTA
;
A
#
# COMPACT_ATOMS: atom_id res chain seq x y z
N MET A 1 5.56 6.09 -23.23
CA MET A 1 5.32 4.64 -23.02
C MET A 1 5.11 4.46 -21.53
N SER A 2 3.92 4.03 -21.09
CA SER A 2 3.69 3.78 -19.66
C SER A 2 4.52 2.58 -19.23
N GLN A 3 5.50 2.82 -18.36
CA GLN A 3 6.42 1.81 -17.86
C GLN A 3 5.64 0.93 -16.89
N ARG A 4 5.15 -0.21 -17.39
CA ARG A 4 4.35 -1.17 -16.63
C ARG A 4 5.22 -1.75 -15.51
N ILE A 5 4.85 -1.54 -14.25
CA ILE A 5 5.54 -2.20 -13.13
C ILE A 5 5.10 -3.67 -13.14
N PRO A 6 6.00 -4.64 -13.31
CA PRO A 6 5.63 -6.05 -13.31
C PRO A 6 5.07 -6.47 -11.94
N ASN A 7 4.12 -7.40 -11.94
CA ASN A 7 3.62 -8.03 -10.72
C ASN A 7 4.80 -8.55 -9.88
N GLY A 8 4.85 -8.17 -8.60
CA GLY A 8 5.92 -8.63 -7.73
C GLY A 8 6.15 -7.71 -6.54
N THR A 9 7.31 -7.93 -5.91
CA THR A 9 7.78 -7.13 -4.79
C THR A 9 9.06 -6.39 -5.16
N LEU A 10 9.14 -5.10 -4.84
CA LEU A 10 10.36 -4.32 -4.98
C LEU A 10 10.92 -4.03 -3.59
N LEU A 11 12.17 -4.41 -3.36
CA LEU A 11 12.91 -3.93 -2.20
C LEU A 11 13.28 -2.46 -2.44
N THR A 12 12.88 -1.59 -1.53
CA THR A 12 13.01 -0.15 -1.71
C THR A 12 13.68 0.53 -0.52
N THR A 13 14.26 1.71 -0.76
CA THR A 13 14.74 2.63 0.29
C THR A 13 13.56 3.42 0.86
N TYR A 14 13.76 4.10 1.98
CA TYR A 14 12.74 4.98 2.59
C TYR A 14 12.26 6.06 1.61
N ASP A 15 13.18 6.78 0.97
CA ASP A 15 12.84 7.88 0.05
C ASP A 15 12.01 7.39 -1.15
N HIS A 16 12.38 6.25 -1.75
CA HIS A 16 11.60 5.66 -2.83
C HIS A 16 10.29 5.05 -2.34
N LEU A 17 10.20 4.57 -1.09
CA LEU A 17 8.96 4.07 -0.53
C LEU A 17 7.89 5.17 -0.47
N ILE A 18 8.26 6.38 -0.03
CA ILE A 18 7.37 7.54 0.00
C ILE A 18 6.81 7.83 -1.40
N GLU A 19 7.70 7.92 -2.39
CA GLU A 19 7.31 8.17 -3.79
C GLU A 19 6.33 7.09 -4.28
N LEU A 20 6.66 5.82 -4.08
CA LEU A 20 5.84 4.69 -4.52
C LEU A 20 4.47 4.64 -3.83
N VAL A 21 4.42 4.94 -2.54
CA VAL A 21 3.18 4.96 -1.77
C VAL A 21 2.28 6.12 -2.19
N SER A 22 2.85 7.28 -2.48
CA SER A 22 2.11 8.47 -2.92
C SER A 22 1.36 8.29 -4.25
N HIS A 23 1.81 7.35 -5.10
CA HIS A 23 1.22 7.08 -6.40
C HIS A 23 0.20 5.91 -6.39
N ALA A 24 0.02 5.23 -5.26
CA ALA A 24 -0.85 4.06 -5.14
C ALA A 24 -2.03 4.37 -4.23
N VAL A 25 -3.26 3.95 -4.60
CA VAL A 25 -4.44 4.25 -3.78
C VAL A 25 -4.62 3.32 -2.56
N ALA A 26 -3.84 2.24 -2.47
CA ALA A 26 -3.71 1.38 -1.28
C ALA A 26 -2.49 0.44 -1.41
N PRO A 27 -1.24 0.95 -1.28
CA PRO A 27 -0.06 0.12 -1.43
C PRO A 27 0.07 -0.88 -0.27
N VAL A 28 0.46 -2.10 -0.62
CA VAL A 28 0.82 -3.13 0.36
C VAL A 28 2.33 -3.13 0.52
N VAL A 29 2.79 -2.95 1.76
CA VAL A 29 4.19 -2.95 2.15
C VAL A 29 4.45 -4.15 3.04
N ILE A 30 5.41 -4.99 2.67
CA ILE A 30 5.82 -6.15 3.46
C ILE A 30 7.05 -5.75 4.25
N ASP A 31 6.98 -5.91 5.58
CA ASP A 31 8.11 -5.61 6.46
C ASP A 31 9.19 -6.71 6.45
N ARG A 32 10.24 -6.51 7.25
CA ARG A 32 11.36 -7.45 7.36
C ARG A 32 10.91 -8.85 7.80
N ASP A 33 9.91 -8.92 8.67
CA ASP A 33 9.41 -10.16 9.25
C ASP A 33 8.37 -10.84 8.34
N GLY A 34 8.06 -10.21 7.20
CA GLY A 34 7.13 -10.73 6.21
C GLY A 34 5.68 -10.33 6.46
N THR A 35 5.43 -9.43 7.41
CA THR A 35 4.08 -8.95 7.73
C THR A 35 3.61 -7.99 6.65
N PRO A 36 2.44 -8.23 6.03
CA PRO A 36 1.87 -7.30 5.07
C PRO A 36 1.15 -6.16 5.79
N TRP A 37 1.47 -4.94 5.40
CA TRP A 37 0.88 -3.70 5.89
C TRP A 37 0.20 -2.99 4.73
N ILE A 38 -1.05 -2.56 4.91
CA ILE A 38 -1.71 -1.69 3.94
C ILE A 38 -1.54 -0.26 4.42
N VAL A 39 -1.00 0.59 3.55
CA VAL A 39 -0.79 2.02 3.86
C VAL A 39 -1.94 2.83 3.27
N PHE A 40 -2.43 3.78 4.04
CA PHE A 40 -3.46 4.71 3.63
C PHE A 40 -3.13 6.10 4.15
N GLN A 41 -3.60 7.11 3.42
CA GLN A 41 -3.63 8.48 3.89
C GLN A 41 -4.92 8.72 4.67
N THR A 42 -4.83 9.41 5.80
CA THR A 42 -6.00 9.90 6.56
C THR A 42 -6.63 11.10 5.87
N GLU A 43 -7.85 11.47 6.28
CA GLU A 43 -8.47 12.74 5.85
C GLU A 43 -7.62 13.97 6.24
N ASP A 44 -6.83 13.86 7.30
CA ASP A 44 -5.92 14.90 7.79
C ASP A 44 -4.58 14.98 7.02
N GLY A 45 -4.35 14.07 6.07
CA GLY A 45 -3.15 14.02 5.23
C GLY A 45 -1.99 13.19 5.80
N ASP A 46 -2.15 12.60 6.99
CA ASP A 46 -1.14 11.72 7.60
C ASP A 46 -1.22 10.30 7.04
N ASP A 47 -0.07 9.69 6.75
CA ASP A 47 0.03 8.30 6.32
C ASP A 47 0.10 7.34 7.52
N TYR A 48 -0.73 6.30 7.49
CA TYR A 48 -0.74 5.23 8.48
C TYR A 48 -0.76 3.86 7.81
N ALA A 49 -0.24 2.88 8.53
CA ALA A 49 -0.20 1.51 8.09
C ALA A 49 -1.01 0.62 9.04
N VAL A 50 -1.79 -0.31 8.48
CA VAL A 50 -2.55 -1.28 9.25
C VAL A 50 -2.23 -2.70 8.82
N THR A 51 -2.35 -3.63 9.74
CA THR A 51 -2.22 -5.06 9.50
C THR A 51 -3.17 -5.84 10.40
N VAL A 52 -3.22 -7.16 10.22
CA VAL A 52 -3.90 -8.05 11.16
C VAL A 52 -3.05 -8.13 12.43
N PRO A 53 -3.58 -7.72 13.60
CA PRO A 53 -2.81 -7.78 14.84
C PRO A 53 -2.48 -9.24 15.20
N CYS A 54 -1.23 -9.48 15.59
CA CYS A 54 -0.79 -10.76 16.13
C CYS A 54 -0.06 -10.51 17.46
N PRO A 55 -0.77 -10.64 18.60
CA PRO A 55 -0.19 -10.36 19.91
C PRO A 55 0.96 -11.30 20.28
N ASP A 56 0.93 -12.54 19.81
CA ASP A 56 1.95 -13.56 20.09
C ASP A 56 3.30 -13.20 19.45
N ASP A 57 3.28 -12.44 18.35
CA ASP A 57 4.46 -11.97 17.61
C ASP A 57 4.77 -10.48 17.86
N ASP A 58 4.11 -9.84 18.85
CA ASP A 58 4.22 -8.40 19.16
C ASP A 58 3.93 -7.49 17.94
N ILE A 59 2.99 -7.91 17.10
CA ILE A 59 2.55 -7.17 15.91
C ILE A 59 1.30 -6.35 16.27
N PRO A 60 1.40 -5.01 16.40
CA PRO A 60 0.24 -4.16 16.60
C PRO A 60 -0.58 -4.09 15.31
N GLY A 61 -1.89 -3.90 15.42
CA GLY A 61 -2.76 -3.79 14.24
C GLY A 61 -2.62 -2.47 13.46
N ARG A 62 -1.89 -1.50 14.01
CA ARG A 62 -1.68 -0.17 13.42
C ARG A 62 -0.34 0.40 13.82
N THR A 63 0.29 1.14 12.90
CA THR A 63 1.46 1.99 13.14
C THR A 63 1.36 3.25 12.26
N ASP A 64 2.04 4.32 12.64
CA ASP A 64 2.32 5.42 11.73
C ASP A 64 3.31 4.98 10.64
N PHE A 65 3.38 5.74 9.55
CA PHE A 65 4.23 5.40 8.42
C PHE A 65 5.73 5.39 8.77
N ASP A 66 6.19 6.30 9.62
CA ASP A 66 7.57 6.32 10.09
C ASP A 66 7.91 5.11 10.96
N GLY A 67 6.99 4.68 11.82
CA GLY A 67 7.11 3.45 12.61
C GLY A 67 7.12 2.19 11.75
N LEU A 68 6.39 2.17 10.63
CA LEU A 68 6.53 1.11 9.63
C LEU A 68 7.92 1.14 8.99
N CYS A 69 8.40 2.32 8.61
CA CYS A 69 9.70 2.49 7.97
C CYS A 69 10.89 2.06 8.85
N ALA A 70 10.76 2.22 10.16
CA ALA A 70 11.73 1.73 11.13
C ALA A 70 11.84 0.19 11.17
N ARG A 71 10.86 -0.55 10.64
CA ARG A 71 10.83 -2.04 10.59
C ARG A 71 11.58 -2.63 9.39
N GLY A 72 12.33 -1.81 8.65
CA GLY A 72 12.98 -2.20 7.40
C GLY A 72 13.88 -3.46 7.47
N PRO A 73 14.29 -4.00 6.31
CA PRO A 73 14.00 -3.52 4.94
C PRO A 73 12.57 -3.84 4.47
N LEU A 74 11.97 -2.91 3.72
CA LEU A 74 10.57 -2.99 3.28
C LEU A 74 10.45 -3.35 1.80
N ARG A 75 9.40 -4.09 1.46
CA ARG A 75 9.05 -4.47 0.09
C ARG A 75 7.68 -3.92 -0.29
N VAL A 76 7.59 -3.20 -1.40
CA VAL A 76 6.30 -2.74 -1.93
C VAL A 76 5.76 -3.78 -2.90
N VAL A 77 4.50 -4.17 -2.71
CA VAL A 77 3.78 -5.08 -3.60
C VAL A 77 3.10 -4.25 -4.68
N PHE A 78 3.41 -4.55 -5.94
CA PHE A 78 2.72 -3.98 -7.08
C PHE A 78 1.77 -5.01 -7.65
N ASN A 79 0.49 -4.66 -7.70
CA ASN A 79 -0.51 -5.44 -8.41
C ASN A 79 -0.68 -4.91 -9.84
N GLY A 80 0.41 -4.81 -10.61
CA GLY A 80 0.45 -4.66 -12.09
C GLY A 80 -0.27 -3.48 -12.76
N ASP A 81 -1.12 -2.75 -12.04
CA ASP A 81 -2.09 -1.80 -12.54
C ASP A 81 -2.01 -0.51 -11.74
N THR A 82 -1.42 0.50 -12.38
CA THR A 82 -1.39 1.89 -11.91
C THR A 82 -2.66 2.65 -12.31
N SER A 83 -3.62 1.97 -12.95
CA SER A 83 -4.84 2.55 -13.52
C SER A 83 -6.04 2.23 -12.62
N PRO A 84 -6.60 3.21 -11.89
CA PRO A 84 -7.79 3.00 -11.06
C PRO A 84 -8.97 2.39 -11.84
N GLU A 85 -9.06 2.67 -13.15
CA GLU A 85 -10.08 2.08 -14.03
C GLU A 85 -10.01 0.55 -14.24
N THR A 86 -8.91 -0.10 -13.84
CA THR A 86 -8.71 -1.55 -13.99
C THR A 86 -9.01 -2.34 -12.72
N TRP A 87 -9.28 -1.66 -11.61
CA TRP A 87 -9.54 -2.30 -10.34
C TRP A 87 -10.97 -2.87 -10.29
N PRO A 88 -11.21 -4.04 -9.65
CA PRO A 88 -12.55 -4.59 -9.53
C PRO A 88 -13.46 -3.68 -8.67
N GLY A 89 -14.24 -2.83 -9.33
CA GLY A 89 -15.54 -2.30 -8.91
C GLY A 89 -15.57 -1.33 -7.71
N ALA A 90 -15.34 -0.03 -7.96
CA ALA A 90 -16.27 0.96 -7.41
C ALA A 90 -17.45 1.00 -8.38
N ASN A 91 -18.67 0.83 -7.87
CA ASN A 91 -19.92 0.80 -8.62
C ASN A 91 -19.87 1.68 -9.88
N LYS A 92 -19.87 1.03 -11.06
CA LYS A 92 -20.34 1.70 -12.27
C LYS A 92 -21.85 1.74 -12.10
N ASP A 93 -22.33 2.76 -11.37
CA ASP A 93 -23.75 3.07 -11.38
C ASP A 93 -24.13 3.24 -12.85
N GLU A 94 -25.03 2.36 -13.28
CA GLU A 94 -25.61 2.34 -14.60
C GLU A 94 -26.12 3.73 -14.92
N GLU A 95 -25.57 4.34 -15.97
CA GLU A 95 -26.19 5.45 -16.65
C GLU A 95 -27.50 4.92 -17.27
N VAL A 96 -28.58 4.93 -16.47
CA VAL A 96 -29.94 4.73 -16.98
C VAL A 96 -30.31 6.01 -17.71
N THR A 97 -30.03 6.00 -19.00
CA THR A 97 -30.58 6.94 -19.98
C THR A 97 -32.12 6.96 -19.87
N ALA A 98 -32.68 8.15 -19.69
CA ALA A 98 -34.07 8.48 -20.00
C ALA A 98 -34.09 9.74 -20.89
#